data_AF-A0A1S8WZV9-F1
#
_entry.id   AF-A0A1S8WZV9-F1
#
_cell.length_a   1.000
_cell.length_b   1.000
_cell.length_c   1.000
_cell.angle_alpha   90.00
_cell.angle_beta   90.00
_cell.angle_gamma   90.00
#
_symmetry.space_group_name_H-M   'P 1'
#
loop_
_entity.id
_entity.type
_entity.pdbx_description
1 polymer ?
#
loop_
_entity_poly.entity_id
_entity_poly.type
_entity_poly.pdbx_seq_one_letter_code
_entity_poly.pdbx_strand_id
1 'polypeptide(L)'
;MFNFEFLEAARTKRAMSLNDRVTYDRIITSLKIVDGHFQIPLPWKERSPCLPDNKSLALRRLFVLKGRLERDPICKMVEEQTIKTFMTPYGEEAVRLANRSFYVDDCLINLPTKRAVMTMAKQFKEALASEGFNPTGFFSNVEEALCDLLEAISNTTSLHIDRQPDYVRRTLVVLWENTTDCFCFKVESWNSIPTRRALLSYVASFFDPLGIVAPVLLPAKCRNQNLCRRKASWDDIMPGNETLNWKNWLLNLQMLKAFEYHATKLHAFSDASETGYGAAIYIRLTDPPRIPHSILLIGKSRVAPIKYTGILRLELTAVVLSVKLTACVRDELAIETDSMTVLQVIRNRTTRYDTFVAYRLAPILGYSEPEA
;
A
#
# COMPACT_ATOMS: atom_id res chain seq x y z
N MET A 1 1.68 61.93 -3.82
CA MET A 1 1.23 62.23 -2.45
C MET A 1 1.47 60.95 -1.65
N PHE A 2 2.45 61.00 -0.73
CA PHE A 2 2.90 59.96 0.22
C PHE A 2 3.54 58.68 -0.40
N ASN A 3 4.85 58.37 -0.26
CA ASN A 3 5.73 58.14 0.93
C ASN A 3 5.07 57.19 1.95
N PHE A 4 5.67 56.19 2.58
CA PHE A 4 7.01 55.59 2.72
C PHE A 4 6.78 54.32 3.58
N GLU A 5 7.84 53.62 4.01
CA GLU A 5 7.88 52.42 4.89
C GLU A 5 7.85 51.10 4.10
N PHE A 6 8.92 50.31 3.99
CA PHE A 6 9.95 49.99 4.98
C PHE A 6 11.36 50.07 4.39
N LEU A 7 12.24 50.79 5.09
CA LEU A 7 13.68 50.69 4.98
C LEU A 7 14.13 49.28 5.43
N GLU A 8 14.54 48.43 4.49
CA GLU A 8 15.48 47.37 4.81
C GLU A 8 16.82 48.02 5.20
N ALA A 9 17.23 47.72 6.43
CA ALA A 9 18.51 48.09 6.98
C ALA A 9 19.65 47.71 6.03
N ALA A 10 20.62 48.63 5.96
CA ALA A 10 21.81 48.56 5.14
C ALA A 10 22.45 47.15 5.10
N ARG A 11 22.60 46.65 3.88
CA ARG A 11 23.52 45.59 3.47
C ARG A 11 24.81 45.59 4.29
N THR A 12 25.03 44.55 5.09
CA THR A 12 26.32 43.87 5.01
C THR A 12 26.26 42.99 3.77
N LYS A 13 26.98 43.37 2.70
CA LYS A 13 27.25 42.45 1.57
C LYS A 13 28.07 41.30 2.14
N ARG A 14 27.40 40.25 2.64
CA ARG A 14 28.04 38.98 2.92
C ARG A 14 28.57 38.49 1.58
N ALA A 15 29.89 38.45 1.42
CA ALA A 15 30.49 37.89 0.24
C ALA A 15 29.93 36.48 0.06
N MET A 16 29.36 36.19 -1.12
CA MET A 16 28.90 34.83 -1.43
C MET A 16 30.01 33.84 -1.10
N SER A 17 29.66 32.77 -0.38
CA SER A 17 30.65 31.73 -0.08
C SER A 17 31.15 31.12 -1.38
N LEU A 18 32.31 30.46 -1.35
CA LEU A 18 32.86 29.78 -2.53
C LEU A 18 31.81 28.80 -3.10
N ASN A 19 31.07 28.12 -2.22
CA ASN A 19 30.04 27.18 -2.60
C ASN A 19 28.80 27.86 -3.22
N ASP A 20 28.44 29.06 -2.72
CA ASP A 20 27.34 29.85 -3.28
C ASP A 20 27.70 30.38 -4.67
N ARG A 21 28.94 30.83 -4.90
CA ARG A 21 29.42 31.23 -6.24
C ARG A 21 29.40 30.08 -7.23
N VAL A 22 29.94 28.92 -6.84
CA VAL A 22 29.95 27.71 -7.69
C VAL A 22 28.52 27.25 -8.00
N THR A 23 27.63 27.30 -7.01
CA THR A 23 26.21 26.97 -7.18
C THR A 23 25.51 27.95 -8.13
N TYR A 24 25.74 29.24 -7.95
CA TYR A 24 25.16 30.30 -8.78
C TYR A 24 25.64 30.21 -10.24
N ASP A 25 26.95 30.02 -10.45
CA ASP A 25 27.52 29.82 -11.79
C ASP A 25 26.99 28.55 -12.45
N ARG A 26 26.85 27.45 -11.71
CA ARG A 26 26.22 26.21 -12.21
C ARG A 26 24.77 26.45 -12.61
N ILE A 27 23.99 27.16 -11.80
CA ILE A 27 22.57 27.46 -12.10
C ILE A 27 22.47 28.27 -13.40
N ILE A 28 23.25 29.35 -13.54
CA ILE A 28 23.21 30.21 -14.74
C ILE A 28 23.64 29.44 -16.00
N THR A 29 24.72 28.66 -15.90
CA THR A 29 25.28 27.96 -17.07
C THR A 29 24.46 26.74 -17.51
N SER A 30 23.60 26.19 -16.64
CA SER A 30 22.85 24.95 -16.92
C SER A 30 21.33 25.12 -16.99
N LEU A 31 20.82 26.33 -16.78
CA LEU A 31 19.41 26.66 -16.93
C LEU A 31 18.95 26.44 -18.36
N LYS A 32 17.96 25.57 -18.54
CA LYS A 32 17.32 25.29 -19.82
C LYS A 32 15.81 25.36 -19.66
N ILE A 33 15.12 25.85 -20.69
CA ILE A 33 13.65 25.77 -20.76
C ILE A 33 13.30 24.51 -21.55
N VAL A 34 12.57 23.60 -20.92
CA VAL A 34 12.07 22.36 -21.53
C VAL A 34 10.58 22.28 -21.22
N ASP A 35 9.75 22.17 -22.27
CA ASP A 35 8.29 22.11 -22.19
C ASP A 35 7.66 23.25 -21.36
N GLY A 36 8.20 24.48 -21.50
CA GLY A 36 7.70 25.66 -20.78
C GLY A 36 8.12 25.77 -19.32
N HIS A 37 8.94 24.84 -18.81
CA HIS A 37 9.46 24.85 -17.45
C HIS A 37 10.97 25.11 -17.42
N PHE A 38 11.43 25.89 -16.44
CA PHE A 38 12.85 26.05 -16.15
C PHE A 38 13.39 24.78 -15.49
N GLN A 39 14.34 24.13 -16.15
CA GLN A 39 15.07 22.99 -15.62
C GLN A 39 16.50 23.40 -15.30
N ILE A 40 16.94 23.06 -14.08
CA ILE A 40 18.33 23.16 -13.63
C ILE A 40 18.74 21.84 -12.99
N PRO A 41 19.93 21.29 -13.30
CA PRO A 41 20.50 20.16 -12.57
C PRO A 41 20.76 20.55 -11.11
N LEU A 42 20.56 19.60 -10.19
CA LEU A 42 20.84 19.82 -8.77
C LEU A 42 22.31 20.27 -8.58
N PRO A 43 22.57 21.46 -8.03
CA PRO A 43 23.91 22.07 -8.04
C PRO A 43 25.01 21.24 -7.36
N TRP A 44 24.61 20.38 -6.41
CA TRP A 44 25.49 19.51 -5.62
C TRP A 44 25.57 18.07 -6.14
N LYS A 45 24.90 17.73 -7.24
CA LYS A 45 24.85 16.36 -7.77
C LYS A 45 25.82 16.23 -8.96
N GLU A 46 27.06 15.84 -8.68
CA GLU A 46 27.97 15.39 -9.73
C GLU A 46 27.49 14.03 -10.29
N ARG A 47 27.71 13.80 -11.59
CA ARG A 47 27.19 12.65 -12.35
C ARG A 47 27.32 11.34 -11.55
N SER A 48 26.22 10.57 -11.54
CA SER A 48 26.02 9.23 -10.96
C SER A 48 27.16 8.76 -10.03
N PRO A 49 27.10 9.05 -8.72
CA PRO A 49 28.12 8.55 -7.81
C PRO A 49 28.14 7.03 -7.83
N CYS A 50 29.33 6.44 -7.91
CA CYS A 50 29.54 5.05 -7.59
C CYS A 50 29.26 4.90 -6.09
N LEU A 51 28.04 4.52 -5.72
CA LEU A 51 27.64 4.38 -4.33
C LEU A 51 28.37 3.17 -3.74
N PRO A 52 29.24 3.34 -2.74
CA PRO A 52 29.88 2.21 -2.07
C PRO A 52 28.82 1.36 -1.35
N ASP A 53 29.08 0.06 -1.18
CA ASP A 53 28.23 -0.85 -0.43
C ASP A 53 27.99 -0.28 0.98
N ASN A 54 26.78 0.21 1.20
CA ASN A 54 26.38 0.89 2.43
C ASN A 54 25.73 -0.07 3.43
N LYS A 55 25.69 -1.38 3.15
CA LYS A 55 25.03 -2.38 4.01
C LYS A 55 25.57 -2.33 5.43
N SER A 56 26.88 -2.24 5.60
CA SER A 56 27.55 -2.16 6.90
C SER A 56 27.14 -0.91 7.68
N LEU A 57 27.03 0.24 7.00
CA LEU A 57 26.61 1.51 7.58
C LEU A 57 25.10 1.51 7.92
N ALA A 58 24.27 0.93 7.04
CA ALA A 58 22.83 0.80 7.25
C ALA A 58 22.52 -0.14 8.42
N LEU A 59 23.21 -1.28 8.52
CA LEU A 59 23.10 -2.18 9.67
C LEU A 59 23.56 -1.49 10.96
N ARG A 60 24.67 -0.75 10.92
CA ARG A 60 25.14 0.01 12.08
C ARG A 60 24.12 1.08 12.50
N ARG A 61 23.52 1.81 11.55
CA ARG A 61 22.43 2.76 11.81
C ARG A 61 21.20 2.07 12.38
N LEU A 62 20.82 0.91 11.85
CA LEU A 62 19.70 0.11 12.35
C LEU A 62 19.95 -0.35 13.79
N PHE A 63 21.13 -0.88 14.11
CA PHE A 63 21.46 -1.32 15.47
C PHE A 63 21.60 -0.15 16.45
N VAL A 64 22.13 1.00 16.00
CA VAL A 64 22.17 2.23 16.82
C VAL A 64 20.76 2.76 17.04
N LEU A 65 19.90 2.75 16.02
CA LEU A 65 18.50 3.17 16.12
C LEU A 65 17.72 2.23 17.04
N LYS A 66 17.85 0.91 16.84
CA LYS A 66 17.28 -0.12 17.72
C LYS A 66 17.73 0.07 19.16
N GLY A 67 19.04 0.23 19.38
CA GLY A 67 19.57 0.48 20.72
C GLY A 67 19.17 1.83 21.30
N ARG A 68 18.85 2.85 20.49
CA ARG A 68 18.28 4.13 20.97
C ARG A 68 16.81 3.95 21.34
N LEU A 69 16.04 3.26 20.50
CA LEU A 69 14.62 2.93 20.74
C LEU A 69 14.45 2.05 21.99
N GLU A 70 15.34 1.08 22.22
CA GLU A 70 15.31 0.20 23.39
C GLU A 70 15.72 0.89 24.70
N ARG A 71 16.54 1.95 24.61
CA ARG A 71 17.04 2.72 25.77
C ARG A 71 16.14 3.89 26.14
N ASP A 72 15.29 4.35 25.23
CA ASP A 72 14.34 5.43 25.49
C ASP A 72 13.02 4.85 26.03
N PRO A 73 12.66 5.13 27.30
CA PRO A 73 11.40 4.68 27.88
C PRO A 73 10.18 5.13 27.07
N ILE A 74 10.27 6.29 26.39
CA ILE A 74 9.21 6.86 25.56
C ILE A 74 9.00 5.99 24.32
N CYS A 75 10.07 5.55 23.64
CA CYS A 75 9.94 4.71 22.45
C CYS A 75 9.44 3.30 22.76
N LYS A 76 9.78 2.74 23.93
CA LYS A 76 9.23 1.47 24.41
C LYS A 76 7.74 1.56 24.75
N MET A 77 7.26 2.72 25.20
CA MET A 77 5.84 2.99 25.38
C MET A 77 5.11 3.15 24.03
N VAL A 78 5.73 3.86 23.08
CA VAL A 78 5.11 4.31 21.81
C VAL A 78 4.66 3.20 20.87
N GLU A 79 5.28 2.02 20.85
CA GLU A 79 4.90 0.99 19.87
C GLU A 79 3.61 0.23 20.20
N GLU A 80 3.26 -0.02 21.47
CA GLU A 80 2.06 -0.83 21.82
C GLU A 80 1.33 -0.42 23.12
N GLN A 81 1.95 0.37 24.01
CA GLN A 81 1.42 0.65 25.36
C GLN A 81 0.87 2.07 25.53
N THR A 82 1.29 3.00 24.69
CA THR A 82 0.91 4.41 24.73
C THR A 82 -0.60 4.59 24.47
N ILE A 83 -1.11 4.07 23.35
CA ILE A 83 -2.54 4.19 23.00
C ILE A 83 -3.45 3.49 24.02
N LYS A 84 -3.04 2.30 24.49
CA LYS A 84 -3.76 1.56 25.53
C LYS A 84 -3.88 2.37 26.82
N THR A 85 -2.78 2.99 27.27
CA THR A 85 -2.76 3.83 28.48
C THR A 85 -3.68 5.04 28.32
N PHE A 86 -3.65 5.70 27.16
CA PHE A 86 -4.46 6.90 26.88
C PHE A 86 -5.96 6.61 26.89
N MET A 87 -6.34 5.44 26.39
CA MET A 87 -7.74 5.06 26.25
C MET A 87 -8.32 4.37 27.49
N THR A 88 -7.48 4.02 28.49
CA THR A 88 -7.91 3.33 29.72
C THR A 88 -9.03 4.07 30.49
N PRO A 89 -9.01 5.40 30.64
CA PRO A 89 -10.09 6.15 31.29
C PRO A 89 -11.45 6.05 30.59
N TYR A 90 -11.46 5.68 29.31
CA TYR A 90 -12.65 5.61 28.46
C TYR A 90 -13.23 4.18 28.36
N GLY A 91 -12.61 3.20 29.03
CA GLY A 91 -13.11 1.83 29.16
C GLY A 91 -12.44 0.80 28.25
N GLU A 92 -12.68 -0.49 28.51
CA GLU A 92 -12.03 -1.61 27.81
C GLU A 92 -12.33 -1.66 26.31
N GLU A 93 -13.54 -1.25 25.92
CA GLU A 93 -13.94 -1.20 24.52
C GLU A 93 -13.14 -0.15 23.74
N ALA A 94 -12.92 1.01 24.33
CA ALA A 94 -12.13 2.08 23.75
C ALA A 94 -10.66 1.67 23.56
N VAL A 95 -10.09 1.00 24.57
CA VAL A 95 -8.74 0.41 24.51
C VAL A 95 -8.63 -0.64 23.40
N ARG A 96 -9.60 -1.56 23.33
CA ARG A 96 -9.61 -2.63 22.33
C ARG A 96 -9.69 -2.06 20.91
N LEU A 97 -10.56 -1.06 20.71
CA LEU A 97 -10.71 -0.41 19.41
C LEU A 97 -9.42 0.31 19.02
N ALA A 98 -8.84 1.08 19.92
CA ALA A 98 -7.63 1.83 19.64
C ALA A 98 -6.44 0.91 19.25
N ASN A 99 -6.28 -0.24 19.91
CA ASN A 99 -5.27 -1.22 19.52
C ASN A 99 -5.46 -1.82 18.11
N ARG A 100 -6.68 -1.81 17.57
CA ARG A 100 -6.98 -2.37 16.23
C ARG A 100 -7.14 -1.29 15.15
N SER A 101 -7.33 -0.04 15.55
CA SER A 101 -7.68 1.07 14.66
C SER A 101 -6.49 1.90 14.20
N PHE A 102 -5.38 1.91 14.92
CA PHE A 102 -4.21 2.71 14.54
C PHE A 102 -3.25 1.93 13.64
N TYR A 103 -2.81 2.58 12.57
CA TYR A 103 -1.66 2.21 11.78
C TYR A 103 -0.71 3.42 11.72
N VAL A 104 0.37 3.37 12.51
CA VAL A 104 1.31 4.48 12.68
C VAL A 104 0.56 5.77 13.09
N ASP A 105 0.40 6.73 12.19
CA ASP A 105 -0.25 8.02 12.38
C ASP A 105 -1.71 8.05 11.91
N ASP A 106 -2.15 7.06 11.13
CA ASP A 106 -3.51 6.95 10.63
C ASP A 106 -4.40 6.15 11.59
N CYS A 107 -5.62 6.64 11.85
CA CYS A 107 -6.62 5.98 12.69
C CYS A 107 -7.89 5.68 11.91
N LEU A 108 -8.29 4.41 11.89
CA LEU A 108 -9.46 3.90 11.18
C LEU A 108 -10.44 3.26 12.16
N ILE A 109 -11.59 3.89 12.34
CA ILE A 109 -12.64 3.43 13.26
C ILE A 109 -13.86 3.01 12.44
N ASN A 110 -14.35 1.80 12.70
CA ASN A 110 -15.61 1.31 12.17
C ASN A 110 -16.54 0.92 13.33
N LEU A 111 -17.71 1.55 13.41
CA LEU A 111 -18.72 1.30 14.45
C LEU A 111 -20.13 1.35 13.83
N PRO A 112 -21.08 0.57 14.37
CA PRO A 112 -22.38 0.34 13.72
C PRO A 112 -23.33 1.56 13.72
N THR A 113 -23.02 2.62 14.48
CA THR A 113 -23.90 3.79 14.58
C THR A 113 -23.12 5.09 14.55
N LYS A 114 -23.69 6.12 13.91
CA LYS A 114 -23.17 7.50 13.89
C LYS A 114 -22.82 8.00 15.30
N ARG A 115 -23.71 7.78 16.27
CA ARG A 115 -23.50 8.20 17.68
C ARG A 115 -22.28 7.53 18.32
N ALA A 116 -22.07 6.24 18.06
CA ALA A 116 -20.91 5.51 18.58
C ALA A 116 -19.61 6.04 17.95
N VAL A 117 -19.60 6.26 16.62
CA VAL A 117 -18.46 6.88 15.91
C VAL A 117 -18.11 8.24 16.50
N MET A 118 -19.09 9.12 16.66
CA MET A 118 -18.87 10.47 17.20
C MET A 118 -18.31 10.44 18.63
N THR A 119 -18.88 9.56 19.48
CA THR A 119 -18.45 9.42 20.87
C THR A 119 -17.00 8.94 20.93
N MET A 120 -16.67 7.88 20.18
CA MET A 120 -15.32 7.33 20.13
C MET A 120 -14.32 8.31 19.52
N ALA A 121 -14.67 9.02 18.45
CA ALA A 121 -13.80 10.02 17.84
C ALA A 121 -13.47 11.17 18.82
N LYS A 122 -14.45 11.62 19.61
CA LYS A 122 -14.23 12.61 20.66
C LYS A 122 -13.30 12.09 21.75
N GLN A 123 -13.53 10.88 22.25
CA GLN A 123 -12.66 10.24 23.25
C GLN A 123 -11.23 10.08 22.75
N PHE A 124 -11.04 9.62 21.51
CA PHE A 124 -9.71 9.50 20.89
C PHE A 124 -9.02 10.86 20.81
N LYS A 125 -9.74 11.91 20.41
CA LYS A 125 -9.18 13.26 20.32
C LYS A 125 -8.75 13.79 21.69
N GLU A 126 -9.59 13.65 22.71
CA GLU A 126 -9.27 14.10 24.07
C GLU A 126 -8.09 13.32 24.66
N ALA A 127 -8.09 12.00 24.51
CA ALA A 127 -7.02 11.12 24.97
C ALA A 127 -5.67 11.48 24.33
N LEU A 128 -5.65 11.68 23.02
CA LEU A 128 -4.45 12.08 22.29
C LEU A 128 -4.01 13.51 22.63
N ALA A 129 -4.94 14.44 22.78
CA ALA A 129 -4.65 15.82 23.13
C ALA A 129 -4.01 15.95 24.52
N SER A 130 -4.41 15.09 25.48
CA SER A 130 -3.83 15.08 26.83
C SER A 130 -2.32 14.77 26.83
N GLU A 131 -1.82 14.18 25.74
CA GLU A 131 -0.45 13.71 25.59
C GLU A 131 0.30 14.48 24.49
N GLY A 132 -0.29 15.60 24.04
CA GLY A 132 0.31 16.50 23.04
C GLY A 132 0.12 16.06 21.59
N PHE A 133 -0.67 15.03 21.32
CA PHE A 133 -1.02 14.61 19.96
C PHE A 133 -2.32 15.30 19.52
N ASN A 134 -2.31 15.95 18.36
CA ASN A 134 -3.50 16.60 17.82
C ASN A 134 -3.91 15.93 16.50
N PRO A 135 -4.93 15.05 16.50
CA PRO A 135 -5.46 14.44 15.28
C PRO A 135 -6.01 15.51 14.35
N THR A 136 -5.60 15.45 13.08
CA THR A 136 -6.08 16.34 12.03
C THR A 136 -6.53 15.53 10.83
N GLY A 137 -7.38 16.11 9.99
CA GLY A 137 -7.89 15.44 8.80
C GLY A 137 -8.83 14.29 9.16
N PHE A 138 -10.02 14.64 9.68
CA PHE A 138 -11.10 13.69 9.91
C PHE A 138 -11.83 13.41 8.59
N PHE A 139 -12.17 12.14 8.36
CA PHE A 139 -12.89 11.67 7.17
C PHE A 139 -13.91 10.61 7.56
N SER A 140 -15.02 10.56 6.84
CA SER A 140 -16.13 9.65 7.08
C SER A 140 -16.88 9.36 5.78
N ASN A 141 -17.39 8.14 5.63
CA ASN A 141 -18.37 7.77 4.61
C ASN A 141 -19.79 8.28 4.96
N VAL A 142 -20.02 8.72 6.21
CA VAL A 142 -21.24 9.37 6.65
C VAL A 142 -20.98 10.87 6.81
N GLU A 143 -21.45 11.68 5.85
CA GLU A 143 -21.22 13.13 5.80
C GLU A 143 -21.72 13.84 7.06
N GLU A 144 -22.92 13.53 7.53
CA GLU A 144 -23.47 14.14 8.73
C GLU A 144 -22.62 13.89 9.98
N ALA A 145 -22.02 12.69 10.09
CA ALA A 145 -21.14 12.35 11.21
C ALA A 145 -19.86 13.18 11.19
N LEU A 146 -19.35 13.49 10.00
CA LEU A 146 -18.19 14.36 9.82
C LEU A 146 -18.52 15.80 10.17
N CYS A 147 -19.66 16.33 9.69
CA CYS A 147 -20.09 17.69 10.01
C CYS A 147 -20.28 17.89 11.52
N ASP A 148 -21.03 17.01 12.18
CA ASP A 148 -21.27 17.09 13.62
C ASP A 148 -19.97 16.99 14.44
N LEU A 149 -19.05 16.11 14.01
CA LEU A 149 -17.74 15.95 14.64
C LEU A 149 -16.88 17.22 14.48
N LEU A 150 -16.84 17.79 13.27
CA LEU A 150 -16.09 19.01 12.99
C LEU A 150 -16.66 20.20 13.77
N GLU A 151 -17.98 20.34 13.88
CA GLU A 151 -18.61 21.39 14.69
C GLU A 151 -18.26 21.24 16.18
N ALA A 152 -18.38 20.03 16.73
CA ALA A 152 -18.02 19.76 18.12
C ALA A 152 -16.53 20.05 18.40
N ILE A 153 -15.65 19.74 17.43
CA ILE A 153 -14.20 19.95 17.53
C ILE A 153 -13.81 21.43 17.39
N SER A 154 -14.43 22.15 16.45
CA SER A 154 -14.14 23.57 16.15
C SER A 154 -14.44 24.47 17.34
N ASN A 155 -15.51 24.17 18.07
CA ASN A 155 -15.89 24.88 19.29
C ASN A 155 -14.90 24.66 20.45
N THR A 156 -13.96 23.71 20.32
CA THR A 156 -13.05 23.31 21.40
C THR A 156 -11.61 23.78 21.17
N THR A 157 -11.20 24.11 19.92
CA THR A 157 -9.83 24.56 19.61
C THR A 157 -9.77 25.28 18.27
N SER A 158 -9.04 26.40 18.19
CA SER A 158 -8.76 27.11 16.93
C SER A 158 -7.87 26.27 16.02
N LEU A 159 -8.46 25.52 15.09
CA LEU A 159 -7.74 24.66 14.14
C LEU A 159 -8.12 25.01 12.70
N HIS A 160 -7.10 25.14 11.86
CA HIS A 160 -7.23 25.19 10.41
C HIS A 160 -7.82 23.85 9.94
N ILE A 161 -9.09 23.88 9.53
CA ILE A 161 -9.75 22.75 8.92
C ILE A 161 -9.41 22.79 7.44
N ASP A 162 -8.60 21.84 6.98
CA ASP A 162 -8.46 21.58 5.55
C ASP A 162 -9.78 20.95 5.07
N ARG A 163 -10.76 21.82 4.76
CA ARG A 163 -11.99 21.44 4.07
C ARG A 163 -11.64 21.17 2.61
N GLN A 164 -11.01 20.04 2.32
CA GLN A 164 -10.89 19.59 0.95
C GLN A 164 -12.17 18.80 0.60
N PRO A 165 -12.98 19.28 -0.37
CA PRO A 165 -14.19 18.58 -0.83
C PRO A 165 -13.87 17.44 -1.80
N ASP A 166 -12.66 16.90 -1.74
CA ASP A 166 -12.27 15.77 -2.58
C ASP A 166 -12.79 14.50 -1.90
N TYR A 167 -13.93 14.00 -2.41
CA TYR A 167 -14.56 12.75 -1.99
C TYR A 167 -13.64 11.52 -2.10
N VAL A 168 -12.49 11.68 -2.77
CA VAL A 168 -11.40 10.69 -2.88
C VAL A 168 -10.19 11.16 -2.07
N ARG A 169 -9.80 10.39 -1.04
CA ARG A 169 -8.55 10.63 -0.28
C ARG A 169 -7.61 9.43 -0.38
N ARG A 170 -6.30 9.67 -0.28
CA ARG A 170 -5.36 8.58 0.07
C ARG A 170 -5.43 8.29 1.56
N THR A 171 -5.76 7.07 1.91
CA THR A 171 -5.76 6.52 3.27
C THR A 171 -4.90 5.27 3.26
N LEU A 172 -3.88 5.18 4.13
CA LEU A 172 -2.91 4.07 4.11
C LEU A 172 -2.29 3.82 2.72
N VAL A 173 -2.06 4.89 1.95
CA VAL A 173 -1.51 4.88 0.58
C VAL A 173 -2.46 4.34 -0.51
N VAL A 174 -3.68 3.90 -0.16
CA VAL A 174 -4.74 3.50 -1.11
C VAL A 174 -5.75 4.65 -1.27
N LEU A 175 -6.30 4.86 -2.47
CA LEU A 175 -7.37 5.85 -2.63
C LEU A 175 -8.68 5.26 -2.11
N TRP A 176 -9.41 6.03 -1.34
CA TRP A 176 -10.73 5.69 -0.81
C TRP A 176 -11.72 6.79 -1.18
N GLU A 177 -12.79 6.39 -1.87
CA GLU A 177 -13.96 7.23 -2.18
C GLU A 177 -14.96 7.06 -1.04
N ASN A 178 -15.19 8.14 -0.28
CA ASN A 178 -15.99 8.08 0.94
C ASN A 178 -17.49 7.88 0.65
N THR A 179 -18.02 8.48 -0.41
CA THR A 179 -19.45 8.44 -0.76
C THR A 179 -19.93 7.03 -1.09
N THR A 180 -19.08 6.27 -1.77
CA THR A 180 -19.35 4.89 -2.18
C THR A 180 -18.69 3.86 -1.27
N ASP A 181 -17.96 4.31 -0.25
CA ASP A 181 -17.19 3.50 0.68
C ASP A 181 -16.29 2.45 0.00
N CYS A 182 -15.55 2.90 -1.02
CA CYS A 182 -14.87 2.00 -1.94
C CYS A 182 -13.40 2.38 -2.13
N PHE A 183 -12.53 1.37 -2.26
CA PHE A 183 -11.16 1.60 -2.70
C PHE A 183 -11.10 1.91 -4.19
N CYS A 184 -10.29 2.89 -4.55
CA CYS A 184 -10.08 3.35 -5.91
C CYS A 184 -8.63 3.14 -6.34
N PHE A 185 -8.45 2.93 -7.64
CA PHE A 185 -7.13 2.89 -8.27
C PHE A 185 -7.10 3.95 -9.38
N LYS A 186 -6.19 4.91 -9.26
CA LYS A 186 -6.04 5.94 -10.29
C LYS A 186 -5.32 5.33 -11.49
N VAL A 187 -6.05 5.20 -12.60
CA VAL A 187 -5.49 4.77 -13.89
C VAL A 187 -5.16 6.01 -14.70
N GLU A 188 -3.88 6.38 -14.75
CA GLU A 188 -3.43 7.53 -15.54
C GLU A 188 -3.29 7.16 -17.01
N SER A 189 -3.62 8.08 -17.92
CA SER A 189 -3.37 7.89 -19.34
C SER A 189 -1.87 7.78 -19.61
N TRP A 190 -1.50 6.85 -20.48
CA TRP A 190 -0.10 6.68 -20.86
C TRP A 190 0.23 7.59 -22.04
N ASN A 191 1.02 8.63 -21.78
CA ASN A 191 1.47 9.58 -22.80
C ASN A 191 2.98 9.51 -23.10
N SER A 192 3.72 8.60 -22.45
CA SER A 192 5.18 8.49 -22.59
C SER A 192 5.59 7.57 -23.75
N ILE A 193 6.87 7.66 -24.15
CA ILE A 193 7.45 6.74 -25.12
C ILE A 193 7.34 5.31 -24.56
N PRO A 194 6.79 4.34 -25.31
CA PRO A 194 6.59 2.98 -24.83
C PRO A 194 7.92 2.24 -24.73
N THR A 195 8.68 2.47 -23.65
CA THR A 195 9.91 1.75 -23.32
C THR A 195 9.66 0.70 -22.24
N ARG A 196 10.58 -0.26 -22.11
CA ARG A 196 10.53 -1.25 -21.01
C ARG A 196 10.58 -0.58 -19.64
N ARG A 197 11.38 0.48 -19.47
CA ARG A 197 11.45 1.28 -18.25
C ARG A 197 10.10 1.92 -17.93
N ALA A 198 9.47 2.54 -18.92
CA ALA A 198 8.17 3.15 -18.74
C ALA A 198 7.13 2.10 -18.32
N LEU A 199 7.19 0.89 -18.91
CA LEU A 199 6.25 -0.21 -18.59
C LEU A 199 6.40 -0.64 -17.13
N LEU A 200 7.64 -0.89 -16.71
CA LEU A 200 7.90 -1.27 -15.33
C LEU A 200 7.52 -0.16 -14.36
N SER A 201 7.82 1.10 -14.69
CA SER A 201 7.48 2.25 -13.85
C SER A 201 5.97 2.38 -13.66
N TYR A 202 5.18 2.18 -14.72
CA TYR A 202 3.73 2.25 -14.66
C TYR A 202 3.13 1.05 -13.93
N VAL A 203 3.64 -0.17 -14.12
CA VAL A 203 3.20 -1.33 -13.33
C VAL A 203 3.53 -1.14 -11.84
N ALA A 204 4.67 -0.54 -11.52
CA ALA A 204 5.10 -0.27 -10.16
C ALA A 204 4.36 0.91 -9.50
N SER A 205 3.72 1.79 -10.26
CA SER A 205 2.92 2.88 -9.69
C SER A 205 1.58 2.41 -9.12
N PHE A 206 1.12 1.20 -9.45
CA PHE A 206 -0.03 0.59 -8.78
C PHE A 206 0.39 0.09 -7.40
N PHE A 207 0.09 0.88 -6.38
CA PHE A 207 0.18 0.43 -5.00
C PHE A 207 -1.04 -0.45 -4.67
N ASP A 208 -0.81 -1.76 -4.57
CA ASP A 208 -1.86 -2.77 -4.39
C ASP A 208 -1.50 -3.73 -3.24
N PRO A 209 -1.64 -3.28 -1.97
CA PRO A 209 -1.24 -4.07 -0.81
C PRO A 209 -2.10 -5.34 -0.64
N LEU A 210 -3.38 -5.26 -1.01
CA LEU A 210 -4.35 -6.35 -0.94
C LEU A 210 -4.41 -7.19 -2.23
N GLY A 211 -3.66 -6.82 -3.27
CA GLY A 211 -3.68 -7.56 -4.53
C GLY A 211 -5.04 -7.57 -5.25
N ILE A 212 -5.88 -6.56 -5.03
CA ILE A 212 -7.22 -6.46 -5.64
C ILE A 212 -7.09 -6.32 -7.15
N VAL A 213 -6.07 -5.58 -7.63
CA VAL A 213 -5.79 -5.41 -9.07
C VAL A 213 -4.78 -6.43 -9.59
N ALA A 214 -4.36 -7.41 -8.77
CA ALA A 214 -3.42 -8.46 -9.16
C ALA A 214 -3.79 -9.23 -10.44
N PRO A 215 -5.08 -9.54 -10.73
CA PRO A 215 -5.48 -10.18 -11.99
C PRO A 215 -5.16 -9.31 -13.20
N VAL A 216 -5.33 -8.00 -13.07
CA VAL A 216 -5.06 -7.07 -14.18
C VAL A 216 -3.57 -6.76 -14.29
N LEU A 217 -2.83 -6.73 -13.17
CA LEU A 217 -1.38 -6.52 -13.20
C LEU A 217 -0.59 -7.72 -13.74
N LEU A 218 -1.12 -8.95 -13.65
CA LEU A 218 -0.39 -10.15 -14.08
C LEU A 218 -0.01 -10.11 -15.58
N PRO A 219 -0.93 -9.84 -16.53
CA PRO A 219 -0.56 -9.66 -17.94
C PRO A 219 0.54 -8.63 -18.17
N ALA A 220 0.50 -7.49 -17.47
CA ALA A 220 1.53 -6.46 -17.57
C ALA A 220 2.90 -6.94 -17.07
N LYS A 221 2.92 -7.67 -15.94
CA LYS A 221 4.15 -8.31 -15.43
C LYS A 221 4.69 -9.36 -16.40
N CYS A 222 3.82 -10.16 -17.01
CA CYS A 222 4.21 -11.14 -18.05
C CYS A 222 4.84 -10.46 -19.27
N ARG A 223 4.29 -9.33 -19.73
CA ARG A 223 4.88 -8.55 -20.84
C ARG A 223 6.27 -8.05 -20.50
N ASN A 224 6.47 -7.48 -19.32
CA ASN A 224 7.81 -7.08 -18.88
C ASN A 224 8.77 -8.28 -18.85
N GLN A 225 8.31 -9.46 -18.40
CA GLN A 225 9.12 -10.69 -18.46
C GLN A 225 9.47 -11.10 -19.91
N ASN A 226 8.55 -10.97 -20.86
CA ASN A 226 8.81 -11.26 -22.27
C ASN A 226 9.87 -10.32 -22.87
N LEU A 227 9.83 -9.03 -22.53
CA LEU A 227 10.86 -8.07 -22.92
C LEU A 227 12.23 -8.45 -22.31
N CYS A 228 12.26 -8.92 -21.06
CA CYS A 228 13.47 -9.46 -20.44
C CYS A 228 14.02 -10.67 -21.21
N ARG A 229 13.16 -11.62 -21.63
CA ARG A 229 13.56 -12.81 -22.40
C ARG A 229 14.19 -12.43 -23.74
N ARG A 230 13.68 -11.37 -24.37
CA ARG A 230 14.22 -10.82 -25.63
C ARG A 230 15.46 -9.94 -25.44
N LYS A 231 15.97 -9.82 -24.20
CA LYS A 231 17.12 -8.97 -23.85
C LYS A 231 16.96 -7.50 -24.24
N ALA A 232 15.72 -6.99 -24.26
CA ALA A 232 15.45 -5.58 -24.53
C ALA A 232 16.09 -4.69 -23.45
N SER A 233 16.78 -3.63 -23.88
CA SER A 233 17.31 -2.61 -22.99
C SER A 233 16.17 -1.84 -22.31
N TRP A 234 16.50 -1.13 -21.23
CA TRP A 234 15.54 -0.35 -20.46
C TRP A 234 14.85 0.73 -21.30
N ASP A 235 15.61 1.35 -22.21
CA ASP A 235 15.19 2.52 -22.97
C ASP A 235 14.89 2.21 -24.45
N ASP A 236 14.89 0.92 -24.81
CA ASP A 236 14.48 0.48 -26.15
C ASP A 236 12.97 0.67 -26.34
N ILE A 237 12.58 1.18 -27.50
CA ILE A 237 11.18 1.31 -27.89
C ILE A 237 10.59 -0.09 -28.06
N MET A 238 9.45 -0.33 -27.42
CA MET A 238 8.74 -1.59 -27.53
C MET A 238 8.27 -1.83 -28.98
N PRO A 239 8.35 -3.08 -29.48
CA PRO A 239 7.79 -3.43 -30.78
C PRO A 239 6.32 -3.02 -30.92
N GLY A 240 5.87 -2.73 -32.16
CA GLY A 240 4.52 -2.23 -32.42
C GLY A 240 3.40 -3.14 -31.92
N ASN A 241 3.58 -4.46 -31.99
CA ASN A 241 2.64 -5.45 -31.47
C ASN A 241 2.52 -5.40 -29.93
N GLU A 242 3.64 -5.23 -29.20
CA GLU A 242 3.64 -5.07 -27.74
C GLU A 242 3.02 -3.74 -27.32
N THR A 243 3.27 -2.68 -28.09
CA THR A 243 2.65 -1.36 -27.86
C THR A 243 1.14 -1.41 -28.03
N LEU A 244 0.63 -2.12 -29.05
CA LEU A 244 -0.81 -2.29 -29.26
C LEU A 244 -1.44 -3.12 -28.13
N ASN A 245 -0.82 -4.24 -27.76
CA ASN A 245 -1.27 -5.09 -26.67
C ASN A 245 -1.29 -4.35 -25.33
N TRP A 246 -0.33 -3.46 -25.12
CA TRP A 246 -0.28 -2.57 -23.95
C TRP A 246 -1.45 -1.60 -23.92
N LYS A 247 -1.72 -0.91 -25.03
CA LYS A 247 -2.86 0.02 -25.14
C LYS A 247 -4.20 -0.68 -24.92
N ASN A 248 -4.40 -1.86 -25.50
CA ASN A 248 -5.62 -2.65 -25.29
C ASN A 248 -5.80 -3.07 -23.82
N TRP A 249 -4.70 -3.42 -23.15
CA TRP A 249 -4.74 -3.72 -21.72
C TRP A 249 -5.08 -2.49 -20.87
N LEU A 250 -4.54 -1.31 -21.22
CA LEU A 250 -4.84 -0.07 -20.51
C LEU A 250 -6.33 0.31 -20.62
N LEU A 251 -6.93 0.10 -21.80
CA LEU A 251 -8.37 0.30 -22.00
C LEU A 251 -9.21 -0.66 -21.13
N ASN A 252 -8.84 -1.94 -21.06
CA ASN A 252 -9.54 -2.90 -20.20
C ASN A 252 -9.39 -2.56 -18.70
N LEU A 253 -8.25 -2.00 -18.30
CA LEU A 253 -7.99 -1.58 -16.92
C LEU A 253 -8.92 -0.44 -16.47
N GLN A 254 -9.30 0.45 -17.38
CA GLN A 254 -10.23 1.56 -17.10
C GLN A 254 -11.67 1.11 -16.79
N MET A 255 -11.99 -0.18 -16.99
CA MET A 255 -13.31 -0.76 -16.69
C MET A 255 -13.42 -1.32 -15.27
N LEU A 256 -12.36 -1.24 -14.45
CA LEU A 256 -12.40 -1.71 -13.07
C LEU A 256 -13.39 -0.88 -12.23
N LYS A 257 -14.35 -1.57 -11.60
CA LYS A 257 -15.30 -0.99 -10.66
C LYS A 257 -14.93 -1.36 -9.22
N ALA A 258 -15.49 -0.59 -8.30
CA ALA A 258 -15.19 -0.65 -6.88
C ALA A 258 -16.01 -1.74 -6.14
N PHE A 259 -15.61 -2.11 -4.91
CA PHE A 259 -16.13 -3.27 -4.16
C PHE A 259 -16.54 -2.89 -2.72
N GLU A 260 -17.71 -3.36 -2.26
CA GLU A 260 -18.23 -3.18 -0.87
C GLU A 260 -17.99 -4.45 0.00
N TYR A 261 -18.17 -4.41 1.33
CA TYR A 261 -17.87 -5.54 2.23
C TYR A 261 -18.87 -5.74 3.38
N HIS A 262 -19.56 -6.89 3.48
CA HIS A 262 -20.10 -7.51 4.74
C HIS A 262 -19.65 -9.01 4.74
N ALA A 263 -19.80 -9.88 5.76
CA ALA A 263 -19.15 -11.23 5.70
C ALA A 263 -19.86 -12.37 6.46
N THR A 264 -19.86 -13.58 5.88
CA THR A 264 -20.36 -14.82 6.55
C THR A 264 -19.48 -16.07 6.31
N LYS A 265 -18.78 -16.21 5.17
CA LYS A 265 -17.81 -17.30 4.92
C LYS A 265 -16.63 -16.84 4.05
N LEU A 266 -15.47 -17.46 4.21
CA LEU A 266 -14.29 -17.20 3.38
C LEU A 266 -13.97 -18.42 2.49
N HIS A 267 -13.55 -18.16 1.26
CA HIS A 267 -13.15 -19.18 0.29
C HIS A 267 -11.81 -18.80 -0.33
N ALA A 268 -10.82 -19.71 -0.25
CA ALA A 268 -9.50 -19.48 -0.83
C ALA A 268 -9.28 -20.35 -2.07
N PHE A 269 -9.09 -19.68 -3.21
CA PHE A 269 -8.79 -20.31 -4.50
C PHE A 269 -7.32 -20.11 -4.85
N SER A 270 -6.75 -21.09 -5.54
CA SER A 270 -5.40 -20.98 -6.10
C SER A 270 -5.37 -21.62 -7.46
N ASP A 271 -4.65 -21.00 -8.38
CA ASP A 271 -4.52 -21.49 -9.74
C ASP A 271 -3.11 -21.24 -10.29
N ALA A 272 -2.73 -22.04 -11.28
CA ALA A 272 -1.46 -21.93 -11.97
C ALA A 272 -1.58 -22.25 -13.46
N SER A 273 -0.82 -21.50 -14.25
CA SER A 273 -0.67 -21.68 -15.68
C SER A 273 0.81 -21.58 -16.06
N GLU A 274 1.11 -21.82 -17.33
CA GLU A 274 2.46 -21.62 -17.89
C GLU A 274 2.94 -20.16 -17.80
N THR A 275 2.02 -19.21 -17.66
CA THR A 275 2.33 -17.77 -17.62
C THR A 275 2.50 -17.23 -16.19
N GLY A 276 1.83 -17.83 -15.22
CA GLY A 276 1.79 -17.33 -13.86
C GLY A 276 0.96 -18.20 -12.94
N TYR A 277 1.10 -17.95 -11.65
CA TYR A 277 0.36 -18.61 -10.59
C TYR A 277 -0.11 -17.58 -9.57
N GLY A 278 -1.19 -17.87 -8.87
CA GLY A 278 -1.77 -16.93 -7.92
C GLY A 278 -2.75 -17.57 -6.96
N ALA A 279 -3.18 -16.77 -6.00
CA ALA A 279 -4.22 -17.12 -5.07
C ALA A 279 -5.17 -15.93 -4.87
N ALA A 280 -6.43 -16.23 -4.61
CA ALA A 280 -7.48 -15.24 -4.40
C ALA A 280 -8.39 -15.74 -3.27
N ILE A 281 -8.61 -14.89 -2.28
CA ILE A 281 -9.52 -15.17 -1.17
C ILE A 281 -10.76 -14.32 -1.36
N TYR A 282 -11.92 -14.96 -1.36
CA TYR A 282 -13.21 -14.31 -1.48
C TYR A 282 -13.97 -14.40 -0.16
N ILE A 283 -14.71 -13.35 0.16
CA ILE A 283 -15.74 -13.39 1.17
C ILE A 283 -17.07 -13.67 0.49
N ARG A 284 -17.82 -14.64 1.01
CA ARG A 284 -19.22 -14.88 0.64
C ARG A 284 -20.14 -14.22 1.66
N LEU A 285 -21.12 -13.48 1.15
CA LEU A 285 -22.12 -12.78 1.96
C LEU A 285 -23.44 -13.53 1.78
N THR A 286 -24.05 -13.96 2.87
CA THR A 286 -25.30 -14.72 2.85
C THR A 286 -26.37 -14.09 3.75
N ASP A 287 -26.41 -12.76 3.86
CA ASP A 287 -27.42 -12.06 4.66
C ASP A 287 -28.76 -12.01 3.91
N PRO A 288 -29.78 -12.79 4.33
CA PRO A 288 -31.12 -12.67 3.76
C PRO A 288 -31.70 -11.29 4.12
N PRO A 289 -32.43 -10.60 3.22
CA PRO A 289 -33.00 -11.08 1.95
C PRO A 289 -32.11 -10.85 0.71
N ARG A 290 -30.82 -10.50 0.87
CA ARG A 290 -29.94 -10.23 -0.28
C ARG A 290 -29.55 -11.54 -0.98
N ILE A 291 -29.42 -11.46 -2.30
CA ILE A 291 -28.87 -12.57 -3.10
C ILE A 291 -27.43 -12.82 -2.65
N PRO A 292 -27.04 -14.08 -2.38
CA PRO A 292 -25.67 -14.40 -2.02
C PRO A 292 -24.71 -13.92 -3.09
N HIS A 293 -23.68 -13.16 -2.70
CA HIS A 293 -22.65 -12.67 -3.59
C HIS A 293 -21.27 -12.85 -2.95
N SER A 294 -20.24 -12.88 -3.79
CA SER A 294 -18.86 -13.10 -3.37
C SER A 294 -17.99 -11.93 -3.79
N ILE A 295 -17.09 -11.52 -2.90
CA ILE A 295 -16.28 -10.32 -3.06
C ILE A 295 -14.83 -10.69 -2.84
N LEU A 296 -13.94 -10.24 -3.74
CA LEU A 296 -12.51 -10.49 -3.60
C LEU A 296 -11.98 -9.70 -2.40
N LEU A 297 -11.44 -10.42 -1.40
CA LEU A 297 -10.85 -9.83 -0.21
C LEU A 297 -9.37 -9.52 -0.43
N ILE A 298 -8.61 -10.52 -0.85
CA ILE A 298 -7.18 -10.41 -1.07
C ILE A 298 -6.76 -11.31 -2.23
N GLY A 299 -5.97 -10.76 -3.13
CA GLY A 299 -5.40 -11.47 -4.26
C GLY A 299 -3.88 -11.47 -4.19
N LYS A 300 -3.24 -12.40 -4.89
CA LYS A 300 -1.81 -12.30 -5.17
C LYS A 300 -1.48 -13.07 -6.43
N SER A 301 -0.81 -12.40 -7.37
CA SER A 301 -0.37 -12.98 -8.63
C SER A 301 1.14 -12.90 -8.78
N ARG A 302 1.73 -13.95 -9.34
CA ARG A 302 3.16 -14.04 -9.66
C ARG A 302 3.35 -14.58 -11.06
N VAL A 303 4.31 -14.01 -11.79
CA VAL A 303 4.70 -14.52 -13.11
C VAL A 303 5.45 -15.84 -12.93
N ALA A 304 5.20 -16.81 -13.80
CA ALA A 304 5.92 -18.07 -13.78
C ALA A 304 7.42 -17.84 -14.01
N PRO A 305 8.32 -18.64 -13.40
CA PRO A 305 9.75 -18.49 -13.62
C PRO A 305 10.12 -18.62 -15.10
N ILE A 306 11.17 -17.91 -15.52
CA ILE A 306 11.69 -18.03 -16.91
C ILE A 306 12.21 -19.45 -17.17
N LYS A 307 12.82 -20.08 -16.15
CA LYS A 307 13.20 -21.48 -16.22
C LYS A 307 11.94 -22.35 -16.13
N TYR A 308 11.80 -23.29 -17.04
CA TYR A 308 10.65 -24.18 -17.10
C TYR A 308 10.38 -24.83 -15.74
N THR A 309 9.14 -24.71 -15.29
CA THR A 309 8.62 -25.31 -14.08
C THR A 309 7.30 -25.98 -14.45
N GLY A 310 7.17 -27.28 -14.21
CA GLY A 310 5.95 -28.01 -14.55
C GLY A 310 4.71 -27.48 -13.83
N ILE A 311 3.54 -27.62 -14.46
CA ILE A 311 2.26 -27.08 -13.96
C ILE A 311 1.97 -27.52 -12.53
N LEU A 312 2.12 -28.81 -12.21
CA LEU A 312 1.92 -29.34 -10.86
C LEU A 312 2.79 -28.63 -9.79
N ARG A 313 4.03 -28.26 -10.14
CA ARG A 313 4.92 -27.52 -9.23
C ARG A 313 4.47 -26.07 -9.05
N LEU A 314 3.89 -25.46 -10.08
CA LEU A 314 3.31 -24.13 -10.01
C LEU A 314 2.00 -24.15 -9.20
N GLU A 315 1.12 -25.13 -9.42
CA GLU A 315 -0.10 -25.34 -8.62
C GLU A 315 0.22 -25.51 -7.13
N LEU A 316 1.19 -26.37 -6.79
CA LEU A 316 1.61 -26.52 -5.39
C LEU A 316 2.17 -25.20 -4.82
N THR A 317 2.84 -24.40 -5.64
CA THR A 317 3.32 -23.08 -5.20
C THR A 317 2.17 -22.07 -5.03
N ALA A 318 1.14 -22.15 -5.87
CA ALA A 318 -0.09 -21.38 -5.76
C ALA A 318 -0.85 -21.74 -4.46
N VAL A 319 -0.92 -23.03 -4.12
CA VAL A 319 -1.53 -23.47 -2.84
C VAL A 319 -0.75 -22.97 -1.64
N VAL A 320 0.60 -23.05 -1.64
CA VAL A 320 1.40 -22.46 -0.56
C VAL A 320 1.15 -20.96 -0.43
N LEU A 321 0.99 -20.26 -1.56
CA LEU A 321 0.64 -18.84 -1.56
C LEU A 321 -0.74 -18.61 -0.94
N SER A 322 -1.72 -19.42 -1.33
CA SER A 322 -3.09 -19.39 -0.80
C SER A 322 -3.11 -19.62 0.71
N VAL A 323 -2.49 -20.69 1.21
CA VAL A 323 -2.41 -20.99 2.64
C VAL A 323 -1.75 -19.86 3.44
N LYS A 324 -0.71 -19.22 2.89
CA LYS A 324 -0.08 -18.06 3.56
C LYS A 324 -0.97 -16.83 3.60
N LEU A 325 -1.69 -16.55 2.51
CA LEU A 325 -2.68 -15.46 2.49
C LEU A 325 -3.83 -15.78 3.45
N THR A 326 -4.28 -17.03 3.46
CA THR A 326 -5.30 -17.52 4.37
C THR A 326 -4.85 -17.37 5.81
N ALA A 327 -3.64 -17.75 6.19
CA ALA A 327 -3.12 -17.54 7.54
C ALA A 327 -3.11 -16.04 7.92
N CYS A 328 -2.67 -15.18 7.00
CA CYS A 328 -2.68 -13.72 7.21
C CYS A 328 -4.09 -13.15 7.41
N VAL A 329 -5.09 -13.72 6.74
CA VAL A 329 -6.50 -13.33 6.92
C VAL A 329 -7.12 -14.05 8.13
N ARG A 330 -6.64 -15.25 8.49
CA ARG A 330 -7.20 -16.13 9.52
C ARG A 330 -6.89 -15.72 10.94
N ASP A 331 -5.77 -15.03 11.14
CA ASP A 331 -5.56 -14.26 12.37
C ASP A 331 -6.70 -13.24 12.60
N GLU A 332 -7.50 -12.93 11.57
CA GLU A 332 -8.72 -12.14 11.64
C GLU A 332 -10.04 -12.94 11.37
N LEU A 333 -10.09 -13.98 10.49
CA LEU A 333 -11.30 -14.74 10.07
C LEU A 333 -11.03 -16.15 9.39
N ALA A 334 -11.78 -17.22 9.70
CA ALA A 334 -11.52 -18.64 9.28
C ALA A 334 -11.85 -19.08 7.81
N ILE A 335 -11.10 -20.04 7.20
CA ILE A 335 -11.18 -20.43 5.76
C ILE A 335 -10.84 -21.93 5.43
N GLU A 336 -11.37 -22.45 4.29
CA GLU A 336 -11.14 -23.77 3.63
C GLU A 336 -10.57 -23.68 2.16
N THR A 337 -10.03 -24.78 1.59
CA THR A 337 -9.46 -24.88 0.20
C THR A 337 -10.05 -26.05 -0.61
N ASP A 338 -10.15 -25.94 -1.95
CA ASP A 338 -10.91 -26.84 -2.85
C ASP A 338 -10.09 -27.63 -3.91
N SER A 339 -8.76 -27.51 -3.97
CA SER A 339 -7.94 -28.16 -5.02
C SER A 339 -7.77 -29.68 -4.81
N MET A 340 -8.50 -30.50 -5.58
CA MET A 340 -8.51 -31.97 -5.44
C MET A 340 -7.14 -32.65 -5.60
N THR A 341 -6.33 -32.27 -6.59
CA THR A 341 -4.99 -32.88 -6.81
C THR A 341 -4.06 -32.56 -5.66
N VAL A 342 -4.12 -31.34 -5.14
CA VAL A 342 -3.29 -30.93 -4.00
C VAL A 342 -3.80 -31.55 -2.71
N LEU A 343 -5.11 -31.71 -2.53
CA LEU A 343 -5.71 -32.48 -1.43
C LEU A 343 -5.24 -33.93 -1.44
N GLN A 344 -5.13 -34.58 -2.61
CA GLN A 344 -4.57 -35.94 -2.71
C GLN A 344 -3.09 -36.00 -2.29
N VAL A 345 -2.28 -35.00 -2.66
CA VAL A 345 -0.87 -34.89 -2.25
C VAL A 345 -0.74 -34.62 -0.75
N ILE A 346 -1.63 -33.80 -0.17
CA ILE A 346 -1.67 -33.51 1.28
C ILE A 346 -2.09 -34.76 2.08
N ARG A 347 -3.10 -35.50 1.59
CA ARG A 347 -3.64 -36.70 2.24
C ARG A 347 -2.69 -37.89 2.18
N ASN A 348 -1.81 -37.95 1.18
CA ASN A 348 -0.85 -39.04 1.01
C ASN A 348 0.35 -38.88 1.96
N ARG A 349 0.26 -39.56 3.12
CA ARG A 349 1.29 -39.58 4.17
C ARG A 349 2.41 -40.60 3.94
N THR A 350 2.28 -41.47 2.94
CA THR A 350 3.15 -42.65 2.78
C THR A 350 4.24 -42.47 1.72
N THR A 351 4.05 -41.56 0.77
CA THR A 351 4.98 -41.37 -0.36
C THR A 351 6.11 -40.40 0.02
N ARG A 352 7.37 -40.79 -0.26
CA ARG A 352 8.50 -39.85 -0.17
C ARG A 352 8.49 -38.90 -1.37
N TYR A 353 8.18 -37.65 -1.11
CA TYR A 353 8.18 -36.59 -2.12
C TYR A 353 9.59 -36.04 -2.37
N ASP A 354 9.80 -35.48 -3.56
CA ASP A 354 10.99 -34.71 -3.86
C ASP A 354 11.11 -33.48 -2.93
N THR A 355 12.33 -32.93 -2.81
CA THR A 355 12.61 -31.81 -1.90
C THR A 355 11.72 -30.59 -2.17
N PHE A 356 11.33 -30.38 -3.44
CA PHE A 356 10.51 -29.24 -3.84
C PHE A 356 9.09 -29.35 -3.27
N VAL A 357 8.50 -30.53 -3.31
CA VAL A 357 7.16 -30.82 -2.81
C VAL A 357 7.18 -30.91 -1.28
N ALA A 358 8.16 -31.61 -0.70
CA ALA A 358 8.28 -31.77 0.76
C ALA A 358 8.40 -30.42 1.50
N TYR A 359 9.23 -29.49 0.99
CA TYR A 359 9.41 -28.17 1.60
C TYR A 359 8.13 -27.29 1.55
N ARG A 360 7.25 -27.55 0.59
CA ARG A 360 5.98 -26.82 0.40
C ARG A 360 4.83 -27.44 1.19
N LEU A 361 4.86 -28.75 1.43
CA LEU A 361 3.91 -29.42 2.31
C LEU A 361 4.05 -29.01 3.77
N ALA A 362 5.27 -28.76 4.25
CA ALA A 362 5.52 -28.35 5.63
C ALA A 362 4.68 -27.12 6.08
N PRO A 363 4.69 -25.97 5.37
CA PRO A 363 3.83 -24.84 5.74
C PRO A 363 2.34 -25.14 5.53
N ILE A 364 1.95 -25.90 4.50
CA ILE A 364 0.54 -26.26 4.28
C ILE A 364 -0.02 -27.01 5.50
N LEU A 365 0.69 -28.05 5.95
CA LEU A 365 0.31 -28.85 7.12
C LEU A 365 0.45 -28.08 8.44
N GLY A 366 1.31 -27.05 8.50
CA GLY A 366 1.47 -26.21 9.68
C GLY A 366 0.34 -25.19 9.88
N TYR A 367 -0.35 -24.78 8.80
CA TYR A 367 -1.39 -23.75 8.83
C TYR A 367 -2.80 -24.27 8.51
N SER A 368 -2.93 -25.53 8.08
CA SER A 368 -4.21 -26.14 7.70
C SER A 368 -4.27 -27.62 8.04
N GLU A 369 -5.47 -28.09 8.40
CA GLU A 369 -5.78 -29.51 8.53
C GLU A 369 -6.68 -29.94 7.36
N PRO A 370 -6.39 -31.06 6.68
CA PRO A 370 -7.31 -31.59 5.68
C PRO A 370 -8.54 -32.15 6.41
N GLU A 371 -9.73 -31.62 6.14
CA GLU A 371 -10.97 -32.25 6.58
C GLU A 371 -11.10 -33.65 5.95
N ALA A 372 -11.69 -34.58 6.72
CA ALA A 372 -11.81 -36.00 6.41
C ALA A 372 -12.57 -36.25 5.09
#